data_AF-V5ZC32-F1
#
_entry.id   AF-V5ZC32-F1
#
_cell.length_a   1.000
_cell.length_b   1.000
_cell.length_c   1.000
_cell.angle_alpha   90.00
_cell.angle_beta   90.00
_cell.angle_gamma   90.00
#
_symmetry.space_group_name_H-M   'P 1'
#
loop_
_entity.id
_entity.type
_entity.pdbx_description
1 polymer ?
#
loop_
_entity_poly.entity_id
_entity_poly.type
_entity_poly.pdbx_seq_one_letter_code
_entity_poly.pdbx_strand_id
1 'polypeptide(L)'
;MFMTLENVIQEGFGFVTVNQGEVEPLPDIDYFVQLIVYAASKNIPLRNKQPVDEGDAPRKKVMEHLNAVSLSALAASAYIGAIQDLPTLEHVAGRISALPHLLRHSAVQTAGQQLRKATTCHPENLAHEDLRMRVGKRRILNGESWIAVALEQKIARPTAVIELNREVLNRPHGAIVLNHPFHPTLAPFIAALETIVVEGAAGEEAHSGIPWQRVAGKYEIMCPRATNQLQRIAVNGVAGKEVRNGVPWEEVAEKYGITLDEAIVDLQMIIVEGKAWQDVRNGKPCNIVAEKHGITDPGALYILQYMAIDEGEAGEEVRSGTSCDTVAQKWGISDVMAIYQLQMIAVNGLAGERVRNGERCNTVARECGITHDEAFLELQLKTVDGMAGERVRNGEYGIAVAGEYRISHPIALKILETMPVRHPPFGQSTRTARAGIWSQWNTLAFTILLPPLRMIANAFWRLMGR
;
A
#
# COMPACT_ATOMS: atom_id res chain seq x y z
N MET A 1 14.85 -9.84 20.59
CA MET A 1 13.57 -9.59 21.30
C MET A 1 12.48 -10.20 20.43
N PHE A 2 11.98 -11.39 20.77
CA PHE A 2 10.95 -12.08 19.96
C PHE A 2 9.59 -11.78 20.56
N MET A 3 8.70 -11.11 19.80
CA MET A 3 7.29 -10.97 20.19
C MET A 3 6.55 -12.28 19.85
N THR A 4 5.73 -12.77 20.78
CA THR A 4 4.79 -13.86 20.56
C THR A 4 3.50 -13.33 19.93
N LEU A 5 2.76 -14.19 19.20
CA LEU A 5 1.45 -13.86 18.64
C LEU A 5 0.46 -13.36 19.72
N GLU A 6 0.59 -13.87 20.93
CA GLU A 6 -0.13 -13.41 22.12
C GLU A 6 0.09 -11.92 22.42
N ASN A 7 1.31 -11.41 22.26
CA ASN A 7 1.63 -9.99 22.50
C ASN A 7 1.08 -9.09 21.39
N VAL A 8 1.10 -9.56 20.14
CA VAL A 8 0.49 -8.84 19.00
C VAL A 8 -1.03 -8.75 19.16
N ILE A 9 -1.65 -9.80 19.71
CA ILE A 9 -3.09 -9.82 20.01
C ILE A 9 -3.39 -8.94 21.24
N GLN A 10 -2.56 -8.95 22.28
CA GLN A 10 -2.75 -8.11 23.48
C GLN A 10 -2.51 -6.62 23.24
N GLU A 11 -1.57 -6.23 22.37
CA GLU A 11 -1.37 -4.81 22.03
C GLU A 11 -2.44 -4.28 21.07
N GLY A 12 -3.04 -5.13 20.24
CA GLY A 12 -4.17 -4.77 19.38
C GLY A 12 -5.52 -4.70 20.11
N PHE A 13 -5.68 -5.45 21.21
CA PHE A 13 -6.87 -5.44 22.06
C PHE A 13 -6.52 -4.82 23.43
N GLY A 14 -6.46 -3.49 23.49
CA GLY A 14 -6.39 -2.79 24.76
C GLY A 14 -7.51 -3.25 25.70
N PHE A 15 -7.15 -3.62 26.92
CA PHE A 15 -8.01 -4.16 27.99
C PHE A 15 -9.48 -3.70 27.92
N VAL A 16 -10.35 -4.53 27.34
CA VAL A 16 -11.80 -4.38 27.51
C VAL A 16 -12.16 -5.07 28.82
N THR A 17 -12.33 -4.27 29.86
CA THR A 17 -12.94 -4.74 31.11
C THR A 17 -14.44 -4.88 30.87
N VAL A 18 -14.95 -6.11 31.01
CA VAL A 18 -16.37 -6.43 30.90
C VAL A 18 -17.10 -5.81 32.09
N ASN A 19 -17.76 -4.69 31.88
CA ASN A 19 -18.85 -4.25 32.74
C ASN A 19 -20.15 -4.23 31.92
N GLN A 20 -21.02 -5.19 32.26
CA GLN A 20 -22.46 -5.19 32.06
C GLN A 20 -22.99 -5.06 30.62
N GLY A 21 -23.28 -6.22 30.02
CA GLY A 21 -24.62 -6.44 29.46
C GLY A 21 -24.87 -6.20 27.98
N GLU A 22 -23.88 -5.76 27.19
CA GLU A 22 -24.05 -5.61 25.73
C GLU A 22 -23.08 -6.51 24.97
N VAL A 23 -23.64 -7.36 24.09
CA VAL A 23 -22.87 -8.20 23.16
C VAL A 23 -22.62 -7.37 21.90
N GLU A 24 -21.41 -6.85 21.75
CA GLU A 24 -20.98 -6.22 20.50
C GLU A 24 -20.74 -7.28 19.40
N PRO A 25 -20.97 -6.94 18.12
CA PRO A 25 -20.74 -7.86 17.02
C PRO A 25 -19.25 -8.19 16.89
N LEU A 26 -18.96 -9.48 16.71
CA LEU A 26 -17.60 -9.98 16.42
C LEU A 26 -17.01 -9.26 15.19
N PRO A 27 -15.69 -8.98 15.18
CA PRO A 27 -15.05 -8.31 14.07
C PRO A 27 -15.18 -9.12 12.78
N ASP A 28 -15.26 -8.38 11.67
CA ASP A 28 -15.42 -8.88 10.30
C ASP A 28 -14.37 -9.96 9.95
N ILE A 29 -14.80 -11.00 9.26
CA ILE A 29 -13.95 -12.11 8.79
C ILE A 29 -12.79 -11.56 7.93
N ASP A 30 -13.02 -10.47 7.20
CA ASP A 30 -12.00 -9.83 6.38
C ASP A 30 -10.83 -9.26 7.21
N TYR A 31 -11.09 -8.79 8.43
CA TYR A 31 -10.04 -8.33 9.35
C TYR A 31 -9.16 -9.49 9.83
N PHE A 32 -9.78 -10.64 10.11
CA PHE A 32 -9.07 -11.85 10.54
C PHE A 32 -8.17 -12.40 9.43
N VAL A 33 -8.64 -12.37 8.18
CA VAL A 33 -7.86 -12.77 7.00
C VAL A 33 -6.67 -11.82 6.80
N GLN A 34 -6.85 -10.50 6.94
CA GLN A 34 -5.77 -9.53 6.83
C GLN A 34 -4.69 -9.72 7.92
N LEU A 35 -5.09 -10.03 9.16
CA LEU A 35 -4.16 -10.27 10.26
C LEU A 35 -3.29 -11.51 10.02
N ILE A 36 -3.88 -12.58 9.46
CA ILE A 36 -3.17 -13.82 9.13
C ILE A 36 -2.19 -13.60 7.97
N VAL A 37 -2.62 -12.88 6.92
CA VAL A 37 -1.74 -12.50 5.80
C VAL A 37 -0.57 -11.63 6.28
N TYR A 38 -0.84 -10.69 7.20
CA TYR A 38 0.20 -9.86 7.80
C TYR A 38 1.20 -10.70 8.62
N ALA A 39 0.72 -11.58 9.50
CA ALA A 39 1.59 -12.43 10.32
C ALA A 39 2.47 -13.38 9.47
N ALA A 40 1.90 -13.92 8.39
CA ALA A 40 2.63 -14.74 7.42
C ALA A 40 3.70 -13.93 6.68
N SER A 41 3.38 -12.69 6.26
CA SER A 41 4.34 -11.80 5.57
C SER A 41 5.55 -11.42 6.45
N LYS A 42 5.41 -11.49 7.77
CA LYS A 42 6.44 -11.13 8.75
C LYS A 42 7.20 -12.32 9.33
N ASN A 43 6.99 -13.54 8.79
CA ASN A 43 7.61 -14.77 9.29
C ASN A 43 7.41 -14.99 10.80
N ILE A 44 6.24 -14.60 11.33
CA ILE A 44 5.94 -14.79 12.75
C ILE A 44 5.53 -16.26 12.94
N PRO A 45 6.29 -17.06 13.71
CA PRO A 45 6.01 -18.48 13.85
C PRO A 45 4.72 -18.72 14.65
N LEU A 46 3.70 -19.30 13.99
CA LEU A 46 2.48 -19.76 14.63
C LEU A 46 2.77 -21.07 15.37
N ARG A 47 3.26 -21.01 16.62
CA ARG A 47 3.39 -22.21 17.47
C ARG A 47 2.08 -22.53 18.16
N ASN A 48 1.50 -23.67 17.81
CA ASN A 48 0.42 -24.27 18.57
C ASN A 48 1.02 -25.01 19.78
N LYS A 49 0.75 -24.57 21.00
CA LYS A 49 1.10 -25.33 22.21
C LYS A 49 -0.15 -25.63 23.03
N GLN A 50 -0.29 -26.93 23.28
CA GLN A 50 -1.17 -27.68 24.18
C GLN A 50 -2.50 -28.21 23.62
N PRO A 51 -2.86 -29.47 23.97
CA PRO A 51 -4.15 -30.06 23.66
C PRO A 51 -5.24 -29.39 24.51
N VAL A 52 -6.39 -29.14 23.90
CA VAL A 52 -7.55 -28.49 24.54
C VAL A 52 -8.50 -29.59 25.03
N ASP A 53 -8.86 -29.50 26.32
CA ASP A 53 -9.88 -30.34 26.97
C ASP A 53 -11.28 -30.16 26.34
N GLU A 54 -12.13 -31.18 26.46
CA GLU A 54 -13.43 -31.37 25.78
C GLU A 54 -14.56 -30.37 26.17
N GLY A 55 -14.25 -29.14 26.58
CA GLY A 55 -15.22 -28.22 27.18
C GLY A 55 -15.73 -27.04 26.34
N ASP A 56 -15.37 -26.91 25.04
CA ASP A 56 -15.46 -25.60 24.35
C ASP A 56 -16.39 -25.60 23.11
N ALA A 57 -17.70 -25.58 23.36
CA ALA A 57 -18.76 -25.55 22.33
C ALA A 57 -18.73 -24.35 21.35
N PRO A 58 -18.27 -23.14 21.71
CA PRO A 58 -18.20 -22.01 20.76
C PRO A 58 -17.13 -22.22 19.67
N ARG A 59 -16.02 -22.89 20.02
CA ARG A 59 -14.89 -23.16 19.12
C ARG A 59 -15.22 -24.18 18.04
N LYS A 60 -16.07 -25.16 18.37
CA LYS A 60 -16.59 -26.15 17.41
C LYS A 60 -17.45 -25.49 16.32
N LYS A 61 -18.24 -24.46 16.69
CA LYS A 61 -19.13 -23.75 15.77
C LYS A 61 -18.37 -22.87 14.76
N VAL A 62 -17.24 -22.29 15.18
CA VAL A 62 -16.32 -21.53 14.30
C VAL A 62 -15.60 -22.46 13.32
N MET A 63 -15.17 -23.65 13.78
CA MET A 63 -14.57 -24.68 12.92
C MET A 63 -15.56 -25.26 11.90
N GLU A 64 -16.84 -25.39 12.25
CA GLU A 64 -17.90 -25.84 11.33
C GLU A 64 -18.29 -24.79 10.27
N HIS A 65 -17.97 -23.51 10.48
CA HIS A 65 -18.25 -22.41 9.52
C HIS A 65 -17.11 -22.14 8.53
N LEU A 66 -15.94 -22.75 8.71
CA LEU A 66 -14.86 -22.70 7.72
C LEU A 66 -15.19 -23.65 6.58
N ASN A 67 -15.68 -23.10 5.47
CA ASN A 67 -15.97 -23.88 4.28
C ASN A 67 -14.70 -24.58 3.75
N ALA A 68 -14.87 -25.71 3.06
CA ALA A 68 -13.77 -26.52 2.53
C ALA A 68 -12.79 -25.73 1.64
N VAL A 69 -13.25 -24.62 1.05
CA VAL A 69 -12.43 -23.70 0.23
C VAL A 69 -11.44 -22.92 1.10
N SER A 70 -11.87 -22.44 2.28
CA SER A 70 -11.02 -21.71 3.23
C SER A 70 -9.95 -22.63 3.85
N LEU A 71 -10.32 -23.87 4.17
CA LEU A 71 -9.37 -24.89 4.63
C LEU A 71 -8.38 -25.32 3.53
N SER A 72 -8.81 -25.36 2.26
CA SER A 72 -7.94 -25.65 1.12
C SER A 72 -6.96 -24.50 0.84
N ALA A 73 -7.39 -23.24 1.00
CA ALA A 73 -6.53 -22.06 0.86
C ALA A 73 -5.49 -21.96 2.00
N LEU A 74 -5.90 -22.28 3.24
CA LEU A 74 -5.00 -22.40 4.40
C LEU A 74 -3.98 -23.53 4.21
N ALA A 75 -4.41 -24.70 3.74
CA ALA A 75 -3.53 -25.82 3.44
C ALA A 75 -2.55 -25.50 2.30
N ALA A 76 -2.99 -24.82 1.24
CA ALA A 76 -2.13 -24.38 0.14
C ALA A 76 -1.08 -23.35 0.60
N SER A 77 -1.48 -22.39 1.45
CA SER A 77 -0.57 -21.37 1.99
C SER A 77 0.47 -21.97 2.94
N ALA A 78 0.07 -22.92 3.80
CA ALA A 78 0.97 -23.67 4.66
C ALA A 78 1.92 -24.58 3.86
N TYR A 79 1.45 -25.17 2.77
CA TYR A 79 2.25 -26.02 1.89
C TYR A 79 3.27 -25.20 1.09
N ILE A 80 2.94 -23.98 0.64
CA ILE A 80 3.87 -23.07 -0.05
C ILE A 80 4.97 -22.57 0.91
N GLY A 81 4.63 -22.28 2.17
CA GLY A 81 5.62 -21.91 3.20
C GLY A 81 6.62 -23.03 3.55
N ALA A 82 6.24 -24.30 3.38
CA ALA A 82 7.08 -25.45 3.69
C ALA A 82 8.08 -25.84 2.59
N ILE A 83 7.99 -25.25 1.39
CA ILE A 83 8.80 -25.64 0.20
C ILE A 83 10.13 -24.86 0.10
N GLN A 84 10.37 -23.88 0.97
CA GLN A 84 11.61 -23.08 0.89
C GLN A 84 12.90 -23.84 1.25
N ASP A 85 12.83 -25.11 1.64
CA ASP A 85 14.00 -25.89 2.12
C ASP A 85 14.21 -27.28 1.46
N LEU A 86 13.93 -27.44 0.16
CA LEU A 86 14.31 -28.68 -0.56
C LEU A 86 14.81 -28.45 -2.00
N PRO A 87 15.89 -29.14 -2.43
CA PRO A 87 16.46 -29.01 -3.77
C PRO A 87 15.78 -30.01 -4.72
N THR A 88 14.58 -29.70 -5.21
CA THR A 88 13.99 -30.43 -6.36
C THR A 88 12.95 -29.55 -7.08
N LEU A 89 13.44 -28.53 -7.77
CA LEU A 89 12.63 -27.50 -8.44
C LEU A 89 11.80 -28.03 -9.62
N GLU A 90 12.23 -29.09 -10.32
CA GLU A 90 11.53 -29.58 -11.52
C GLU A 90 10.20 -30.30 -11.22
N HIS A 91 10.08 -30.97 -10.07
CA HIS A 91 8.85 -31.68 -9.70
C HIS A 91 7.78 -30.73 -9.11
N VAL A 92 8.23 -29.62 -8.50
CA VAL A 92 7.37 -28.60 -7.90
C VAL A 92 6.83 -27.64 -8.97
N ALA A 93 7.64 -27.25 -9.95
CA ALA A 93 7.20 -26.42 -11.07
C ALA A 93 6.02 -27.05 -11.84
N GLY A 94 6.06 -28.37 -12.08
CA GLY A 94 4.97 -29.10 -12.73
C GLY A 94 3.66 -29.18 -11.92
N ARG A 95 3.73 -29.09 -10.58
CA ARG A 95 2.55 -29.06 -9.72
C ARG A 95 1.98 -27.64 -9.54
N ILE A 96 2.85 -26.63 -9.53
CA ILE A 96 2.45 -25.22 -9.52
C ILE A 96 1.78 -24.83 -10.84
N SER A 97 2.27 -25.31 -11.99
CA SER A 97 1.61 -25.09 -13.29
C SER A 97 0.24 -25.77 -13.39
N ALA A 98 -0.03 -26.82 -12.60
CA ALA A 98 -1.30 -27.54 -12.57
C ALA A 98 -2.33 -26.93 -11.57
N LEU A 99 -1.90 -26.05 -10.67
CA LEU A 99 -2.76 -25.45 -9.64
C LEU A 99 -3.98 -24.68 -10.20
N PRO A 100 -3.84 -23.87 -11.28
CA PRO A 100 -4.99 -23.21 -11.89
C PRO A 100 -6.03 -24.19 -12.41
N HIS A 101 -5.60 -25.34 -12.96
CA HIS A 101 -6.52 -26.38 -13.44
C HIS A 101 -7.25 -27.09 -12.29
N LEU A 102 -6.56 -27.35 -11.18
CA LEU A 102 -7.16 -27.99 -10.00
C LEU A 102 -8.14 -27.06 -9.25
N LEU A 103 -7.80 -25.77 -9.14
CA LEU A 103 -8.70 -24.76 -8.57
C LEU A 103 -9.93 -24.54 -9.46
N ARG A 104 -9.74 -24.50 -10.79
CA ARG A 104 -10.84 -24.44 -11.76
C ARG A 104 -11.73 -25.68 -11.67
N HIS A 105 -11.15 -26.88 -11.53
CA HIS A 105 -11.89 -28.12 -11.33
C HIS A 105 -12.70 -28.11 -10.01
N SER A 106 -12.10 -27.67 -8.91
CA SER A 106 -12.76 -27.59 -7.60
C SER A 106 -13.89 -26.55 -7.57
N ALA A 107 -13.69 -25.38 -8.18
CA ALA A 107 -14.71 -24.34 -8.31
C ALA A 107 -15.89 -24.83 -9.17
N VAL A 108 -15.61 -25.49 -10.30
CA VAL A 108 -16.63 -26.11 -11.16
C VAL A 108 -17.38 -27.21 -10.42
N GLN A 109 -16.68 -28.04 -9.63
CA GLN A 109 -17.30 -29.12 -8.87
C GLN A 109 -18.19 -28.58 -7.75
N THR A 110 -17.76 -27.51 -7.07
CA THR A 110 -18.54 -26.82 -6.03
C THR A 110 -19.76 -26.11 -6.62
N ALA A 111 -19.60 -25.42 -7.75
CA ALA A 111 -20.71 -24.82 -8.49
C ALA A 111 -21.70 -25.89 -8.95
N GLY A 112 -21.22 -27.03 -9.46
CA GLY A 112 -22.03 -28.18 -9.83
C GLY A 112 -22.80 -28.77 -8.65
N GLN A 113 -22.21 -28.82 -7.46
CA GLN A 113 -22.88 -29.27 -6.23
C GLN A 113 -23.97 -28.27 -5.77
N GLN A 114 -23.72 -26.97 -5.83
CA GLN A 114 -24.72 -25.95 -5.51
C GLN A 114 -25.88 -25.97 -6.50
N LEU A 115 -25.59 -26.16 -7.79
CA LEU A 115 -26.60 -26.34 -8.82
C LEU A 115 -27.45 -27.61 -8.57
N ARG A 116 -26.81 -28.73 -8.19
CA ARG A 116 -27.51 -29.99 -7.79
C ARG A 116 -28.48 -29.73 -6.63
N LYS A 117 -28.07 -28.98 -5.60
CA LYS A 117 -28.92 -28.61 -4.46
C LYS A 117 -30.11 -27.73 -4.88
N ALA A 118 -29.90 -26.75 -5.76
CA ALA A 118 -30.97 -25.91 -6.28
C ALA A 118 -31.99 -26.71 -7.12
N THR A 119 -31.52 -27.65 -7.96
CA THR A 119 -32.40 -28.48 -8.82
C THR A 119 -33.16 -29.57 -8.06
N THR A 120 -32.68 -30.02 -6.91
CA THR A 120 -33.38 -31.04 -6.10
C THR A 120 -34.54 -30.49 -5.28
N CYS A 121 -34.66 -29.16 -5.15
CA CYS A 121 -35.74 -28.51 -4.40
C CYS A 121 -37.04 -28.29 -5.21
N HIS A 122 -37.04 -28.52 -6.54
CA HIS A 122 -38.23 -28.41 -7.40
C HIS A 122 -38.28 -29.51 -8.48
N PRO A 123 -38.62 -30.77 -8.13
CA PRO A 123 -38.63 -31.89 -9.07
C PRO A 123 -39.83 -31.94 -10.04
N GLU A 124 -40.85 -31.10 -9.86
CA GLU A 124 -42.16 -31.33 -10.52
C GLU A 124 -42.31 -30.77 -11.95
N ASN A 125 -41.30 -30.11 -12.53
CA ASN A 125 -41.47 -29.42 -13.83
C ASN A 125 -40.71 -30.01 -15.03
N LEU A 126 -40.18 -31.23 -14.98
CA LEU A 126 -39.45 -31.82 -16.11
C LEU A 126 -39.81 -33.29 -16.35
N ALA A 127 -41.04 -33.54 -16.80
CA ALA A 127 -41.43 -34.80 -17.42
C ALA A 127 -41.38 -34.68 -18.95
N HIS A 128 -40.28 -35.10 -19.56
CA HIS A 128 -40.28 -35.47 -20.99
C HIS A 128 -39.35 -36.67 -21.22
N GLU A 129 -39.96 -37.77 -21.63
CA GLU A 129 -39.41 -39.13 -21.67
C GLU A 129 -38.37 -39.35 -22.78
N ASP A 130 -38.25 -38.39 -23.70
CA ASP A 130 -37.41 -38.48 -24.91
C ASP A 130 -35.92 -38.15 -24.64
N LEU A 131 -35.61 -37.54 -23.49
CA LEU A 131 -34.24 -37.17 -23.09
C LEU A 131 -33.41 -38.34 -22.53
N ARG A 132 -34.04 -39.48 -22.22
CA ARG A 132 -33.38 -40.62 -21.57
C ARG A 132 -32.50 -41.46 -22.51
N MET A 133 -32.55 -41.21 -23.82
CA MET A 133 -31.98 -42.09 -24.84
C MET A 133 -30.65 -41.65 -25.44
N ARG A 134 -30.16 -40.42 -25.21
CA ARG A 134 -28.92 -39.92 -25.85
C ARG A 134 -27.75 -39.57 -24.93
N VAL A 135 -27.95 -39.49 -23.62
CA VAL A 135 -26.87 -39.31 -22.63
C VAL A 135 -26.87 -40.51 -21.71
N GLY A 136 -25.69 -41.11 -21.51
CA GLY A 136 -25.52 -42.40 -20.82
C GLY A 136 -26.39 -42.53 -19.56
N LYS A 137 -27.43 -43.38 -19.66
CA LYS A 137 -28.49 -43.66 -18.67
C LYS A 137 -27.96 -43.91 -17.25
N ARG A 138 -26.70 -44.36 -17.12
CA ARG A 138 -26.06 -44.77 -15.87
C ARG A 138 -25.64 -43.61 -14.94
N ARG A 139 -25.37 -42.41 -15.47
CA ARG A 139 -24.92 -41.27 -14.63
C ARG A 139 -26.08 -40.46 -14.05
N ILE A 140 -27.13 -40.22 -14.85
CA ILE A 140 -28.34 -39.50 -14.40
C ILE A 140 -29.13 -40.32 -13.36
N LEU A 141 -29.14 -41.66 -13.47
CA LEU A 141 -29.75 -42.56 -12.48
C LEU A 141 -29.04 -42.54 -11.11
N ASN A 142 -27.80 -42.03 -11.03
CA ASN A 142 -27.05 -41.89 -9.78
C ASN A 142 -27.19 -40.50 -9.13
N GLY A 143 -28.20 -39.72 -9.52
CA GLY A 143 -28.47 -38.39 -8.92
C GLY A 143 -27.53 -37.28 -9.40
N GLU A 144 -26.81 -37.50 -10.51
CA GLU A 144 -25.99 -36.45 -11.11
C GLU A 144 -26.84 -35.50 -11.95
N SER A 145 -26.81 -34.21 -11.62
CA SER A 145 -27.46 -33.18 -12.44
C SER A 145 -26.95 -33.27 -13.87
N TRP A 146 -27.86 -33.35 -14.84
CA TRP A 146 -27.51 -33.39 -16.27
C TRP A 146 -26.67 -32.16 -16.68
N ILE A 147 -26.84 -31.02 -15.99
CA ILE A 147 -26.04 -29.81 -16.19
C ILE A 147 -24.60 -30.03 -15.73
N ALA A 148 -24.38 -30.75 -14.61
CA ALA A 148 -23.05 -31.10 -14.13
C ALA A 148 -22.34 -32.08 -15.07
N VAL A 149 -23.06 -33.05 -15.64
CA VAL A 149 -22.51 -34.00 -16.62
C VAL A 149 -22.22 -33.30 -17.97
N ALA A 150 -23.09 -32.38 -18.39
CA ALA A 150 -22.87 -31.57 -19.59
C ALA A 150 -21.69 -30.58 -19.42
N LEU A 151 -21.55 -29.96 -18.24
CA LEU A 151 -20.40 -29.14 -17.88
C LEU A 151 -19.11 -29.98 -17.87
N GLU A 152 -19.08 -31.13 -17.21
CA GLU A 152 -17.90 -32.02 -17.21
C GLU A 152 -17.46 -32.45 -18.63
N GLN A 153 -18.41 -32.74 -19.52
CA GLN A 153 -18.08 -33.19 -20.88
C GLN A 153 -17.75 -32.04 -21.85
N LYS A 154 -18.31 -30.85 -21.66
CA LYS A 154 -18.11 -29.70 -22.56
C LYS A 154 -17.04 -28.70 -22.10
N ILE A 155 -16.69 -28.64 -20.81
CA ILE A 155 -15.64 -27.71 -20.29
C ILE A 155 -14.25 -27.97 -20.90
N ALA A 156 -14.03 -29.09 -21.60
CA ALA A 156 -12.81 -29.32 -22.39
C ALA A 156 -12.64 -28.34 -23.58
N ARG A 157 -13.65 -27.55 -23.95
CA ARG A 157 -13.56 -26.52 -25.00
C ARG A 157 -14.30 -25.24 -24.57
N PRO A 158 -13.65 -24.07 -24.51
CA PRO A 158 -14.31 -22.79 -24.15
C PRO A 158 -15.53 -22.47 -25.02
N THR A 159 -15.49 -22.85 -26.30
CA THR A 159 -16.62 -22.70 -27.24
C THR A 159 -17.84 -23.54 -26.85
N ALA A 160 -17.67 -24.65 -26.11
CA ALA A 160 -18.77 -25.54 -25.79
C ALA A 160 -19.64 -25.03 -24.62
N VAL A 161 -19.16 -24.09 -23.79
CA VAL A 161 -19.97 -23.36 -22.80
C VAL A 161 -20.87 -22.34 -23.50
N ILE A 162 -20.33 -21.65 -24.50
CA ILE A 162 -21.09 -20.73 -25.38
C ILE A 162 -22.10 -21.51 -26.21
N GLU A 163 -21.73 -22.66 -26.77
CA GLU A 163 -22.67 -23.56 -27.44
C GLU A 163 -23.69 -24.16 -26.48
N LEU A 164 -23.36 -24.47 -25.23
CA LEU A 164 -24.34 -24.90 -24.23
C LEU A 164 -25.35 -23.78 -23.95
N ASN A 165 -24.89 -22.53 -23.77
CA ASN A 165 -25.78 -21.37 -23.67
C ASN A 165 -26.65 -21.23 -24.93
N ARG A 166 -26.05 -21.28 -26.12
CA ARG A 166 -26.75 -21.14 -27.41
C ARG A 166 -27.75 -22.27 -27.67
N GLU A 167 -27.41 -23.50 -27.28
CA GLU A 167 -28.23 -24.71 -27.43
C GLU A 167 -29.36 -24.78 -26.38
N VAL A 168 -29.15 -24.16 -25.21
CA VAL A 168 -30.20 -23.91 -24.22
C VAL A 168 -31.12 -22.78 -24.68
N LEU A 169 -30.59 -21.75 -25.34
CA LEU A 169 -31.33 -20.57 -25.81
C LEU A 169 -32.11 -20.79 -27.12
N ASN A 170 -31.66 -21.65 -28.05
CA ASN A 170 -32.27 -21.85 -29.38
C ASN A 170 -33.30 -22.99 -29.47
N ARG A 171 -33.78 -23.57 -28.35
CA ARG A 171 -34.79 -24.65 -28.42
C ARG A 171 -36.22 -24.10 -28.52
N PRO A 172 -37.02 -24.54 -29.52
CA PRO A 172 -38.26 -23.88 -29.91
C PRO A 172 -39.45 -24.05 -28.94
N HIS A 173 -39.32 -24.81 -27.85
CA HIS A 173 -40.42 -25.01 -26.87
C HIS A 173 -40.04 -24.58 -25.44
N GLY A 174 -38.99 -23.76 -25.30
CA GLY A 174 -38.54 -23.16 -24.04
C GLY A 174 -38.59 -21.62 -24.05
N ALA A 175 -39.43 -21.01 -24.89
CA ALA A 175 -39.65 -19.56 -24.92
C ALA A 175 -40.50 -19.04 -23.74
N ILE A 176 -40.58 -19.79 -22.64
CA ILE A 176 -41.17 -19.36 -21.38
C ILE A 176 -40.01 -19.25 -20.38
N VAL A 177 -39.64 -18.00 -20.08
CA VAL A 177 -38.71 -17.54 -19.02
C VAL A 177 -37.20 -17.54 -19.30
N LEU A 178 -36.70 -16.80 -20.30
CA LEU A 178 -35.37 -16.15 -20.19
C LEU A 178 -35.31 -14.70 -20.73
N ASN A 179 -36.42 -14.19 -21.28
CA ASN A 179 -36.68 -12.74 -21.36
C ASN A 179 -37.37 -12.21 -20.08
N HIS A 180 -37.57 -13.06 -19.08
CA HIS A 180 -37.87 -12.61 -17.73
C HIS A 180 -36.55 -12.09 -17.14
N PRO A 181 -36.52 -10.92 -16.46
CA PRO A 181 -35.31 -10.45 -15.78
C PRO A 181 -34.71 -11.64 -15.03
N PHE A 182 -33.50 -12.02 -15.45
CA PHE A 182 -32.78 -13.18 -14.94
C PHE A 182 -33.00 -13.28 -13.44
N HIS A 183 -33.45 -14.44 -12.97
CA HIS A 183 -33.62 -14.67 -11.54
C HIS A 183 -32.31 -14.21 -10.85
N PRO A 184 -32.35 -13.24 -9.91
CA PRO A 184 -31.14 -12.57 -9.41
C PRO A 184 -30.08 -13.54 -8.87
N THR A 185 -30.47 -14.77 -8.55
CA THR A 185 -29.60 -15.86 -8.13
C THR A 185 -28.63 -16.38 -9.20
N LEU A 186 -28.88 -16.17 -10.50
CA LEU A 186 -27.99 -16.65 -11.57
C LEU A 186 -26.94 -15.62 -11.99
N ALA A 187 -27.12 -14.34 -11.65
CA ALA A 187 -26.20 -13.27 -12.03
C ALA A 187 -24.74 -13.51 -11.57
N PRO A 188 -24.46 -13.98 -10.34
CA PRO A 188 -23.09 -14.27 -9.91
C PRO A 188 -22.42 -15.39 -10.72
N PHE A 189 -23.21 -16.39 -11.14
CA PHE A 189 -22.71 -17.50 -11.93
C PHE A 189 -22.36 -17.07 -13.35
N ILE A 190 -23.23 -16.26 -13.98
CA ILE A 190 -22.97 -15.69 -15.31
C ILE A 190 -21.72 -14.80 -15.27
N ALA A 191 -21.61 -13.92 -14.27
CA ALA A 191 -20.43 -13.07 -14.10
C ALA A 191 -19.13 -13.88 -13.94
N ALA A 192 -19.17 -15.00 -13.22
CA ALA A 192 -18.01 -15.90 -13.07
C ALA A 192 -17.63 -16.58 -14.40
N LEU A 193 -18.61 -17.05 -15.17
CA LEU A 193 -18.37 -17.64 -16.48
C LEU A 193 -17.77 -16.62 -17.46
N GLU A 194 -18.31 -15.41 -17.50
CA GLU A 194 -17.78 -14.34 -18.36
C GLU A 194 -16.34 -13.98 -17.97
N THR A 195 -16.03 -13.90 -16.68
CA THR A 195 -14.66 -13.67 -16.20
C THR A 195 -13.69 -14.75 -16.72
N ILE A 196 -14.09 -16.02 -16.67
CA ILE A 196 -13.30 -17.15 -17.21
C ILE A 196 -13.09 -17.00 -18.73
N VAL A 197 -14.10 -16.53 -19.47
CA VAL A 197 -13.99 -16.30 -20.92
C VAL A 197 -13.05 -15.13 -21.22
N VAL A 198 -13.13 -14.06 -20.44
CA VAL A 198 -12.23 -12.88 -20.52
C VAL A 198 -10.78 -13.27 -20.23
N GLU A 199 -10.52 -14.14 -19.26
CA GLU A 199 -9.18 -14.65 -18.97
C GLU A 199 -8.64 -15.63 -20.03
N GLY A 200 -9.48 -16.06 -20.97
CA GLY A 200 -9.11 -16.98 -22.05
C GLY A 200 -9.23 -16.34 -23.43
N ALA A 201 -10.02 -16.96 -24.30
CA ALA A 201 -10.09 -16.61 -25.71
C ALA A 201 -10.49 -15.15 -25.99
N ALA A 202 -11.41 -14.58 -25.19
CA ALA A 202 -11.79 -13.19 -25.36
C ALA A 202 -10.64 -12.23 -24.99
N GLY A 203 -9.90 -12.54 -23.91
CA GLY A 203 -8.71 -11.78 -23.52
C GLY A 203 -7.62 -11.82 -24.58
N GLU A 204 -7.31 -13.00 -25.13
CA GLU A 204 -6.32 -13.16 -26.21
C GLU A 204 -6.68 -12.31 -27.44
N GLU A 205 -7.95 -12.29 -27.84
CA GLU A 205 -8.43 -11.47 -28.96
C GLU A 205 -8.35 -9.97 -28.68
N ALA A 206 -8.75 -9.52 -27.49
CA ALA A 206 -8.63 -8.12 -27.09
C ALA A 206 -7.16 -7.69 -27.01
N HIS A 207 -6.30 -8.53 -26.42
CA HIS A 207 -4.87 -8.32 -26.33
C HIS A 207 -4.20 -8.22 -27.70
N SER A 208 -4.68 -8.99 -28.68
CA SER A 208 -4.21 -8.97 -30.07
C SER A 208 -4.67 -7.76 -30.87
N GLY A 209 -5.44 -6.85 -30.26
CA GLY A 209 -5.86 -5.60 -30.88
C GLY A 209 -7.23 -5.64 -31.56
N ILE A 210 -8.11 -6.57 -31.18
CA ILE A 210 -9.52 -6.46 -31.56
C ILE A 210 -10.22 -5.51 -30.56
N PRO A 211 -10.97 -4.48 -31.00
CA PRO A 211 -11.70 -3.60 -30.10
C PRO A 211 -12.57 -4.37 -29.12
N TRP A 212 -12.52 -4.01 -27.83
CA TRP A 212 -13.10 -4.84 -26.78
C TRP A 212 -14.62 -4.99 -26.92
N GLN A 213 -15.33 -4.01 -27.49
CA GLN A 213 -16.76 -4.11 -27.74
C GLN A 213 -17.09 -5.21 -28.76
N ARG A 214 -16.25 -5.37 -29.79
CA ARG A 214 -16.43 -6.44 -30.79
C ARG A 214 -16.17 -7.81 -30.16
N VAL A 215 -15.15 -7.90 -29.30
CA VAL A 215 -14.87 -9.10 -28.53
C VAL A 215 -16.05 -9.41 -27.60
N ALA A 216 -16.49 -8.46 -26.79
CA ALA A 216 -17.60 -8.63 -25.86
C ALA A 216 -18.89 -9.08 -26.58
N GLY A 217 -19.23 -8.44 -27.70
CA GLY A 217 -20.40 -8.83 -28.52
C GLY A 217 -20.28 -10.23 -29.13
N LYS A 218 -19.08 -10.64 -29.56
CA LYS A 218 -18.82 -11.99 -30.10
C LYS A 218 -18.97 -13.09 -29.04
N TYR A 219 -18.56 -12.80 -27.81
CA TYR A 219 -18.58 -13.74 -26.69
C TYR A 219 -19.80 -13.57 -25.77
N GLU A 220 -20.74 -12.68 -26.12
CA GLU A 220 -21.94 -12.35 -25.34
C GLU A 220 -21.62 -11.93 -23.88
N ILE A 221 -20.53 -11.18 -23.70
CA ILE A 221 -20.07 -10.70 -22.38
C ILE A 221 -20.83 -9.41 -22.04
N MET A 222 -21.67 -9.47 -21.01
CA MET A 222 -22.55 -8.36 -20.62
C MET A 222 -22.25 -7.81 -19.23
N CYS A 223 -21.52 -8.55 -18.38
CA CYS A 223 -21.18 -8.13 -17.03
C CYS A 223 -20.18 -6.97 -17.06
N PRO A 224 -20.47 -5.84 -16.39
CA PRO A 224 -19.58 -4.69 -16.32
C PRO A 224 -18.17 -5.03 -15.83
N ARG A 225 -18.05 -5.96 -14.88
CA ARG A 225 -16.73 -6.40 -14.36
C ARG A 225 -15.90 -7.08 -15.45
N ALA A 226 -16.52 -7.94 -16.25
CA ALA A 226 -15.85 -8.67 -17.32
C ALA A 226 -15.46 -7.72 -18.48
N THR A 227 -16.33 -6.77 -18.84
CA THR A 227 -16.02 -5.75 -19.86
C THR A 227 -14.91 -4.80 -19.40
N ASN A 228 -14.88 -4.43 -18.12
CA ASN A 228 -13.79 -3.62 -17.55
C ASN A 228 -12.45 -4.36 -17.62
N GLN A 229 -12.44 -5.65 -17.32
CA GLN A 229 -11.25 -6.49 -17.42
C GLN A 229 -10.77 -6.63 -18.87
N LEU A 230 -11.67 -6.75 -19.85
CA LEU A 230 -11.30 -6.76 -21.28
C LEU A 230 -10.60 -5.47 -21.71
N GLN A 231 -11.09 -4.32 -21.23
CA GLN A 231 -10.47 -3.02 -21.54
C GLN A 231 -9.02 -2.97 -21.02
N ARG A 232 -8.79 -3.40 -19.78
CA ARG A 232 -7.43 -3.51 -19.23
C ARG A 232 -6.55 -4.49 -19.99
N ILE A 233 -7.09 -5.63 -20.42
CA ILE A 233 -6.34 -6.60 -21.24
C ILE A 233 -5.96 -6.00 -22.60
N ALA A 234 -6.85 -5.21 -23.22
CA ALA A 234 -6.58 -4.51 -24.47
C ALA A 234 -5.44 -3.49 -24.30
N VAL A 235 -5.48 -2.68 -23.21
CA VAL A 235 -4.38 -1.77 -22.83
C VAL A 235 -3.05 -2.52 -22.70
N ASN A 236 -3.03 -3.65 -22.00
CA ASN A 236 -1.83 -4.46 -21.82
C ASN A 236 -1.33 -5.14 -23.11
N GLY A 237 -2.11 -5.09 -24.20
CA GLY A 237 -1.79 -5.68 -25.49
C GLY A 237 -1.35 -4.67 -26.55
N VAL A 238 -1.93 -4.80 -27.75
CA VAL A 238 -1.57 -3.96 -28.90
C VAL A 238 -1.84 -2.48 -28.63
N ALA A 239 -2.89 -2.13 -27.89
CA ALA A 239 -3.20 -0.72 -27.60
C ALA A 239 -2.06 -0.03 -26.84
N GLY A 240 -1.59 -0.60 -25.73
CA GLY A 240 -0.44 -0.08 -24.99
C GLY A 240 0.86 -0.10 -25.80
N LYS A 241 1.04 -1.09 -26.69
CA LYS A 241 2.19 -1.11 -27.62
C LYS A 241 2.15 0.07 -28.60
N GLU A 242 0.98 0.43 -29.12
CA GLU A 242 0.82 1.60 -30.01
C GLU A 242 1.13 2.90 -29.27
N VAL A 243 0.62 3.06 -28.04
CA VAL A 243 0.96 4.20 -27.18
C VAL A 243 2.46 4.27 -26.89
N ARG A 244 3.11 3.14 -26.60
CA ARG A 244 4.56 3.08 -26.40
C ARG A 244 5.34 3.48 -27.66
N ASN A 245 4.81 3.17 -28.85
CA ASN A 245 5.36 3.63 -30.13
C ASN A 245 5.04 5.11 -30.41
N GLY A 246 4.24 5.74 -29.56
CA GLY A 246 3.89 7.15 -29.50
C GLY A 246 2.79 7.59 -30.43
N VAL A 247 1.81 6.70 -30.65
CA VAL A 247 0.47 7.14 -31.05
C VAL A 247 -0.16 7.83 -29.83
N PRO A 248 -0.83 9.00 -29.99
CA PRO A 248 -1.55 9.65 -28.89
C PRO A 248 -2.52 8.70 -28.18
N TRP A 249 -2.58 8.74 -26.85
CA TRP A 249 -3.40 7.77 -26.10
C TRP A 249 -4.89 7.95 -26.38
N GLU A 250 -5.34 9.17 -26.69
CA GLU A 250 -6.72 9.47 -27.03
C GLU A 250 -7.14 8.76 -28.33
N GLU A 251 -6.28 8.80 -29.36
CA GLU A 251 -6.50 8.10 -30.63
C GLU A 251 -6.53 6.59 -30.43
N VAL A 252 -5.63 6.06 -29.58
CA VAL A 252 -5.61 4.63 -29.23
C VAL A 252 -6.88 4.26 -28.46
N ALA A 253 -7.27 5.05 -27.46
CA ALA A 253 -8.46 4.80 -26.66
C ALA A 253 -9.71 4.79 -27.55
N GLU A 254 -9.85 5.75 -28.46
CA GLU A 254 -10.95 5.77 -29.44
C GLU A 254 -10.93 4.54 -30.35
N LYS A 255 -9.77 4.22 -30.95
CA LYS A 255 -9.60 3.10 -31.89
C LYS A 255 -9.98 1.75 -31.28
N TYR A 256 -9.61 1.52 -30.02
CA TYR A 256 -9.91 0.27 -29.29
C TYR A 256 -11.18 0.37 -28.44
N GLY A 257 -11.83 1.53 -28.43
CA GLY A 257 -13.05 1.83 -27.70
C GLY A 257 -12.90 1.90 -26.17
N ILE A 258 -11.68 2.10 -25.65
CA ILE A 258 -11.38 2.14 -24.22
C ILE A 258 -12.03 3.39 -23.60
N THR A 259 -12.90 3.17 -22.63
CA THR A 259 -13.72 4.22 -21.96
C THR A 259 -13.68 4.12 -20.45
N LEU A 260 -13.14 3.02 -19.90
CA LEU A 260 -12.93 2.86 -18.46
C LEU A 260 -11.82 3.79 -17.98
N ASP A 261 -12.12 4.67 -17.03
CA ASP A 261 -11.18 5.64 -16.46
C ASP A 261 -9.85 4.99 -16.03
N GLU A 262 -9.92 3.88 -15.31
CA GLU A 262 -8.72 3.15 -14.86
C GLU A 262 -7.83 2.67 -16.04
N ALA A 263 -8.45 2.23 -17.14
CA ALA A 263 -7.73 1.82 -18.33
C ALA A 263 -7.15 3.01 -19.11
N ILE A 264 -7.80 4.18 -19.04
CA ILE A 264 -7.26 5.44 -19.58
C ILE A 264 -6.03 5.87 -18.79
N VAL A 265 -6.07 5.81 -17.46
CA VAL A 265 -4.91 6.07 -16.59
C VAL A 265 -3.76 5.13 -16.94
N ASP A 266 -4.02 3.84 -17.12
CA ASP A 266 -3.00 2.87 -17.53
C ASP A 266 -2.34 3.25 -18.88
N LEU A 267 -3.10 3.76 -19.87
CA LEU A 267 -2.52 4.27 -21.12
C LEU A 267 -1.63 5.51 -20.89
N GLN A 268 -2.06 6.45 -20.06
CA GLN A 268 -1.25 7.63 -19.73
C GLN A 268 0.03 7.25 -19.00
N MET A 269 -0.02 6.27 -18.09
CA MET A 269 1.15 5.72 -17.40
C MET A 269 2.15 5.10 -18.38
N ILE A 270 1.70 4.40 -19.42
CA ILE A 270 2.57 3.88 -20.48
C ILE A 270 3.30 5.02 -21.22
N ILE A 271 2.67 6.17 -21.42
CA ILE A 271 3.33 7.35 -22.01
C ILE A 271 4.38 7.92 -21.05
N VAL A 272 4.02 8.06 -19.77
CA VAL A 272 4.92 8.53 -18.71
C VAL A 272 6.19 7.71 -18.70
N GLU A 273 6.10 6.38 -18.63
CA GLU A 273 7.26 5.46 -18.63
C GLU A 273 8.03 5.43 -19.96
N GLY A 274 7.44 5.94 -21.03
CA GLY A 274 7.98 5.91 -22.39
C GLY A 274 8.48 7.27 -22.88
N LYS A 275 7.79 7.82 -23.89
CA LYS A 275 8.23 9.02 -24.61
C LYS A 275 8.19 10.28 -23.77
N ALA A 276 7.24 10.41 -22.83
CA ALA A 276 7.16 11.58 -21.97
C ALA A 276 8.38 11.65 -21.05
N TRP A 277 8.75 10.53 -20.41
CA TRP A 277 9.98 10.50 -19.61
C TRP A 277 11.24 10.81 -20.43
N GLN A 278 11.36 10.27 -21.64
CA GLN A 278 12.48 10.60 -22.53
C GLN A 278 12.55 12.11 -22.83
N ASP A 279 11.42 12.77 -23.06
CA ASP A 279 11.36 14.21 -23.27
C ASP A 279 11.82 15.00 -22.03
N VAL A 280 11.41 14.59 -20.83
CA VAL A 280 11.86 15.21 -19.56
C VAL A 280 13.36 15.01 -19.36
N ARG A 281 13.86 13.80 -19.60
CA ARG A 281 15.29 13.47 -19.53
C ARG A 281 16.14 14.27 -20.52
N ASN A 282 15.54 14.72 -21.63
CA ASN A 282 16.16 15.64 -22.59
C ASN A 282 16.05 17.12 -22.19
N GLY A 283 15.75 17.41 -20.93
CA GLY A 283 15.75 18.77 -20.37
C GLY A 283 14.45 19.55 -20.52
N LYS A 284 13.33 18.90 -20.85
CA LYS A 284 12.03 19.59 -20.99
C LYS A 284 11.27 19.62 -19.65
N PRO A 285 10.63 20.75 -19.29
CA PRO A 285 9.78 20.82 -18.10
C PRO A 285 8.59 19.86 -18.15
N CYS A 286 8.24 19.26 -17.01
CA CYS A 286 7.17 18.26 -16.87
C CYS A 286 5.81 18.78 -17.34
N ASN A 287 5.46 20.03 -17.05
CA ASN A 287 4.18 20.62 -17.48
C ASN A 287 4.06 20.74 -19.01
N ILE A 288 5.14 21.14 -19.69
CA ILE A 288 5.19 21.23 -21.16
C ILE A 288 5.12 19.83 -21.78
N VAL A 289 5.80 18.86 -21.17
CA VAL A 289 5.75 17.45 -21.61
C VAL A 289 4.36 16.87 -21.40
N ALA A 290 3.73 17.12 -20.25
CA ALA A 290 2.38 16.65 -19.95
C ALA A 290 1.36 17.19 -20.95
N GLU A 291 1.38 18.50 -21.23
CA GLU A 291 0.53 19.13 -22.25
C GLU A 291 0.75 18.51 -23.64
N LYS A 292 2.01 18.34 -24.05
CA LYS A 292 2.37 17.77 -25.35
C LYS A 292 1.85 16.34 -25.55
N HIS A 293 1.88 15.51 -24.50
CA HIS A 293 1.48 14.11 -24.56
C HIS A 293 0.06 13.85 -24.04
N GLY A 294 -0.70 14.91 -23.74
CA GLY A 294 -2.07 14.80 -23.25
C GLY A 294 -2.19 14.13 -21.87
N ILE A 295 -1.18 14.23 -21.01
CA ILE A 295 -1.23 13.65 -19.65
C ILE A 295 -2.10 14.55 -18.78
N THR A 296 -3.30 14.09 -18.46
CA THR A 296 -4.31 14.84 -17.70
C THR A 296 -4.60 14.22 -16.34
N ASP A 297 -4.33 12.93 -16.17
CA ASP A 297 -4.54 12.25 -14.90
C ASP A 297 -3.55 12.75 -13.83
N PRO A 298 -4.02 13.17 -12.63
CA PRO A 298 -3.14 13.65 -11.57
C PRO A 298 -2.11 12.61 -11.11
N GLY A 299 -2.47 11.32 -11.10
CA GLY A 299 -1.55 10.23 -10.72
C GLY A 299 -0.42 10.06 -11.73
N ALA A 300 -0.76 10.04 -13.02
CA ALA A 300 0.24 9.98 -14.10
C ALA A 300 1.15 11.22 -14.10
N LEU A 301 0.60 12.42 -13.87
CA LEU A 301 1.38 13.65 -13.75
C LEU A 301 2.33 13.62 -12.55
N TYR A 302 1.86 13.14 -11.39
CA TYR A 302 2.71 12.95 -10.21
C TYR A 302 3.89 12.03 -10.51
N ILE A 303 3.66 10.88 -11.15
CA ILE A 303 4.74 9.94 -11.48
C ILE A 303 5.76 10.58 -12.44
N LEU A 304 5.30 11.32 -13.46
CA LEU A 304 6.21 12.04 -14.36
C LEU A 304 7.09 13.04 -13.60
N GLN A 305 6.50 13.79 -12.67
CA GLN A 305 7.23 14.75 -11.83
C GLN A 305 8.17 14.04 -10.86
N TYR A 306 7.73 12.95 -10.24
CA TYR A 306 8.55 12.13 -9.34
C TYR A 306 9.78 11.58 -10.07
N MET A 307 9.63 11.03 -11.28
CA MET A 307 10.76 10.53 -12.08
C MET A 307 11.76 11.65 -12.42
N ALA A 308 11.28 12.86 -12.74
CA ALA A 308 12.13 14.02 -12.97
C ALA A 308 13.00 14.38 -11.76
N ILE A 309 12.48 14.12 -10.55
CA ILE A 309 13.16 14.39 -9.28
C ILE A 309 14.12 13.25 -8.92
N ASP A 310 13.67 11.99 -9.02
CA ASP A 310 14.44 10.84 -8.55
C ASP A 310 15.58 10.48 -9.50
N GLU A 311 15.27 10.38 -10.80
CA GLU A 311 16.19 9.96 -11.85
C GLU A 311 16.66 11.10 -12.76
N GLY A 312 16.07 12.29 -12.64
CA GLY A 312 16.30 13.42 -13.55
C GLY A 312 17.20 14.53 -12.98
N GLU A 313 17.43 15.54 -13.82
CA GLU A 313 18.28 16.69 -13.47
C GLU A 313 17.69 17.58 -12.37
N ALA A 314 16.37 17.55 -12.15
CA ALA A 314 15.74 18.35 -11.10
C ALA A 314 16.27 17.94 -9.70
N GLY A 315 16.40 16.65 -9.44
CA GLY A 315 17.00 16.15 -8.19
C GLY A 315 18.46 16.54 -8.05
N GLU A 316 19.24 16.42 -9.13
CA GLU A 316 20.66 16.79 -9.15
C GLU A 316 20.90 18.29 -8.89
N GLU A 317 20.04 19.16 -9.42
CA GLU A 317 20.12 20.61 -9.17
C GLU A 317 19.88 20.95 -7.70
N VAL A 318 18.94 20.27 -7.04
CA VAL A 318 18.70 20.43 -5.60
C VAL A 318 19.85 19.85 -4.79
N ARG A 319 20.39 18.68 -5.16
CA ARG A 319 21.58 18.10 -4.52
C ARG A 319 22.77 19.06 -4.61
N SER A 320 22.88 19.80 -5.72
CA SER A 320 23.90 20.83 -5.95
C SER A 320 23.65 22.15 -5.20
N GLY A 321 22.55 22.25 -4.45
CA GLY A 321 22.23 23.40 -3.59
C GLY A 321 21.29 24.44 -4.20
N THR A 322 20.69 24.17 -5.35
CA THR A 322 19.66 25.06 -5.92
C THR A 322 18.39 24.98 -5.07
N SER A 323 17.72 26.11 -4.83
CA SER A 323 16.46 26.16 -4.07
C SER A 323 15.37 25.30 -4.73
N CYS A 324 14.61 24.55 -3.92
CA CYS A 324 13.50 23.72 -4.36
C CYS A 324 12.46 24.51 -5.14
N ASP A 325 12.17 25.76 -4.76
CA ASP A 325 11.19 26.61 -5.46
C ASP A 325 11.64 26.94 -6.89
N THR A 326 12.92 27.29 -7.04
CA THR A 326 13.52 27.59 -8.35
C THR A 326 13.51 26.35 -9.24
N VAL A 327 13.89 25.19 -8.68
CA VAL A 327 13.89 23.92 -9.42
C VAL A 327 12.48 23.51 -9.79
N ALA A 328 11.51 23.59 -8.87
CA ALA A 328 10.12 23.24 -9.12
C ALA A 328 9.51 24.11 -10.23
N GLN A 329 9.75 25.42 -10.19
CA GLN A 329 9.31 26.34 -11.24
C GLN A 329 9.97 26.03 -12.60
N LYS A 330 11.28 25.80 -12.61
CA LYS A 330 12.06 25.52 -13.83
C LYS A 330 11.59 24.23 -14.51
N TRP A 331 11.36 23.18 -13.73
CA TRP A 331 11.01 21.85 -14.22
C TRP A 331 9.50 21.61 -14.29
N GLY A 332 8.67 22.60 -13.95
CA GLY A 332 7.22 22.47 -13.99
C GLY A 332 6.68 21.42 -13.02
N ILE A 333 7.30 21.31 -11.84
CA ILE A 333 6.87 20.43 -10.75
C ILE A 333 5.88 21.22 -9.90
N SER A 334 4.66 20.69 -9.78
CA SER A 334 3.54 21.37 -9.12
C SER A 334 2.76 20.48 -8.17
N ASP A 335 2.93 19.16 -8.27
CA ASP A 335 2.28 18.22 -7.38
C ASP A 335 2.87 18.32 -5.97
N VAL A 336 2.01 18.30 -4.95
CA VAL A 336 2.41 18.51 -3.55
C VAL A 336 3.34 17.41 -3.06
N MET A 337 3.08 16.15 -3.43
CA MET A 337 3.93 15.02 -3.03
C MET A 337 5.26 15.03 -3.77
N ALA A 338 5.27 15.45 -5.04
CA ALA A 338 6.51 15.66 -5.78
C ALA A 338 7.36 16.79 -5.16
N ILE A 339 6.75 17.93 -4.81
CA ILE A 339 7.44 19.04 -4.12
C ILE A 339 7.99 18.57 -2.76
N TYR A 340 7.21 17.80 -2.00
CA TYR A 340 7.68 17.21 -0.74
C TYR A 340 8.94 16.36 -0.96
N GLN A 341 8.94 15.47 -1.96
CA GLN A 341 10.11 14.65 -2.29
C GLN A 341 11.33 15.50 -2.67
N LEU A 342 11.12 16.56 -3.47
CA LEU A 342 12.16 17.50 -3.85
C LEU A 342 12.78 18.19 -2.61
N GLN A 343 11.95 18.60 -1.65
CA GLN A 343 12.40 19.20 -0.38
C GLN A 343 13.14 18.18 0.49
N MET A 344 12.69 16.93 0.53
CA MET A 344 13.38 15.86 1.25
C MET A 344 14.78 15.57 0.68
N ILE A 345 14.98 15.72 -0.63
CA ILE A 345 16.33 15.65 -1.24
C ILE A 345 17.21 16.78 -0.71
N ALA A 346 16.69 18.02 -0.63
CA ALA A 346 17.44 19.16 -0.08
C ALA A 346 17.83 18.92 1.38
N VAL A 347 16.87 18.47 2.20
CA VAL A 347 17.05 18.16 3.63
C VAL A 347 18.08 17.05 3.85
N ASN A 348 18.08 16.01 3.00
CA ASN A 348 19.05 14.92 3.09
C ASN A 348 20.41 15.25 2.45
N GLY A 349 20.51 16.34 1.68
CA GLY A 349 21.74 16.86 1.09
C GLY A 349 22.27 18.09 1.81
N LEU A 350 22.62 19.12 1.02
CA LEU A 350 23.33 20.31 1.50
C LEU A 350 22.59 21.06 2.61
N ALA A 351 21.26 21.15 2.59
CA ALA A 351 20.51 21.85 3.63
C ALA A 351 20.67 21.17 4.99
N GLY A 352 20.61 19.83 5.01
CA GLY A 352 20.85 19.02 6.21
C GLY A 352 22.26 19.18 6.75
N GLU A 353 23.26 19.22 5.89
CA GLU A 353 24.67 19.45 6.28
C GLU A 353 24.88 20.83 6.89
N ARG A 354 24.31 21.88 6.28
CA ARG A 354 24.38 23.26 6.78
C ARG A 354 23.84 23.38 8.21
N VAL A 355 22.64 22.84 8.46
CA VAL A 355 22.05 22.91 9.80
C VAL A 355 22.78 22.01 10.81
N ARG A 356 23.31 20.87 10.38
CA ARG A 356 24.19 20.03 11.24
C ARG A 356 25.45 20.79 11.67
N ASN A 357 26.02 21.60 10.77
CA ASN A 357 27.18 22.45 11.02
C ASN A 357 26.85 23.74 11.80
N GLY A 358 25.58 23.90 12.21
CA GLY A 358 25.17 24.94 13.14
C GLY A 358 24.58 26.18 12.49
N GLU A 359 24.16 26.12 11.22
CA GLU A 359 23.31 27.16 10.67
C GLU A 359 21.87 27.09 11.21
N ARG A 360 21.16 28.22 11.24
CA ARG A 360 19.79 28.31 11.79
C ARG A 360 18.78 27.67 10.84
N CYS A 361 17.90 26.80 11.36
CA CYS A 361 16.97 26.01 10.54
C CYS A 361 16.09 26.88 9.62
N ASN A 362 15.52 27.96 10.15
CA ASN A 362 14.63 28.84 9.40
C ASN A 362 15.33 29.61 8.27
N THR A 363 16.62 29.89 8.42
CA THR A 363 17.42 30.60 7.42
C THR A 363 17.71 29.65 6.27
N VAL A 364 18.18 28.44 6.58
CA VAL A 364 18.44 27.39 5.60
C VAL A 364 17.14 26.97 4.89
N ALA A 365 16.04 26.75 5.62
CA ALA A 365 14.76 26.36 5.02
C ALA A 365 14.25 27.39 4.01
N ARG A 366 14.31 28.68 4.35
CA ARG A 366 13.89 29.76 3.44
C ARG A 366 14.78 29.86 2.20
N GLU A 367 16.09 29.70 2.35
CA GLU A 367 17.03 29.77 1.23
C GLU A 367 16.91 28.56 0.29
N CYS A 368 16.66 27.38 0.85
CA CYS A 368 16.49 26.15 0.09
C CYS A 368 15.05 25.90 -0.39
N GLY A 369 14.08 26.75 -0.06
CA GLY A 369 12.68 26.57 -0.46
C GLY A 369 11.98 25.39 0.24
N ILE A 370 12.33 25.11 1.50
CA ILE A 370 11.71 24.05 2.31
C ILE A 370 10.50 24.63 3.05
N THR A 371 9.31 24.23 2.63
CA THR A 371 8.02 24.77 3.13
C THR A 371 7.08 23.69 3.66
N HIS A 372 7.27 22.43 3.30
CA HIS A 372 6.46 21.31 3.79
C HIS A 372 6.80 20.99 5.24
N ASP A 373 5.77 20.80 6.09
CA ASP A 373 5.93 20.67 7.54
C ASP A 373 6.81 19.49 7.92
N GLU A 374 6.61 18.32 7.31
CA GLU A 374 7.39 17.10 7.53
C GLU A 374 8.85 17.25 7.08
N ALA A 375 9.10 17.90 5.94
CA ALA A 375 10.46 18.17 5.49
C ALA A 375 11.18 19.16 6.42
N PHE A 376 10.44 20.17 6.91
CA PHE A 376 10.97 21.13 7.87
C PHE A 376 11.22 20.49 9.25
N LEU A 377 10.36 19.58 9.70
CA LEU A 377 10.60 18.74 10.89
C LEU A 377 11.90 17.94 10.73
N GLU A 378 12.07 17.22 9.63
CA GLU A 378 13.29 16.45 9.38
C GLU A 378 14.54 17.35 9.40
N LEU A 379 14.47 18.55 8.81
CA LEU A 379 15.57 19.53 8.90
C LEU A 379 15.90 19.92 10.35
N GLN A 380 14.88 20.13 11.19
CA GLN A 380 15.09 20.39 12.61
C GLN A 380 15.70 19.20 13.34
N LEU A 381 15.31 17.96 13.00
CA LEU A 381 15.91 16.75 13.54
C LEU A 381 17.39 16.63 13.16
N LYS A 382 17.76 16.93 11.90
CA LYS A 382 19.18 17.01 11.48
C LYS A 382 19.97 18.03 12.32
N THR A 383 19.34 19.14 12.68
CA THR A 383 19.97 20.18 13.51
C THR A 383 20.23 19.66 14.93
N VAL A 384 19.25 18.97 15.50
CA VAL A 384 19.34 18.29 16.80
C VAL A 384 20.46 17.23 16.78
N ASP A 385 20.60 16.46 15.68
CA ASP A 385 21.68 15.48 15.53
C ASP A 385 23.09 16.11 15.40
N GLY A 386 23.17 17.38 14.99
CA GLY A 386 24.41 18.12 14.78
C GLY A 386 24.88 18.96 15.97
N MET A 387 25.33 20.17 15.68
CA MET A 387 25.90 21.10 16.66
C MET A 387 24.97 21.43 17.83
N ALA A 388 23.65 21.53 17.59
CA ALA A 388 22.70 21.83 18.66
C ALA A 388 22.69 20.71 19.71
N GLY A 389 22.57 19.45 19.28
CA GLY A 389 22.62 18.32 20.20
C GLY A 389 23.98 18.19 20.89
N GLU A 390 25.08 18.49 20.21
CA GLU A 390 26.41 18.44 20.83
C GLU A 390 26.57 19.48 21.95
N ARG A 391 26.03 20.69 21.78
CA ARG A 391 26.01 21.72 22.83
C ARG A 391 25.21 21.29 24.05
N VAL A 392 24.05 20.68 23.84
CA VAL A 392 23.24 20.14 24.95
C VAL A 392 23.95 18.98 25.64
N ARG A 393 24.57 18.07 24.88
CA ARG A 393 25.40 17.00 25.43
C ARG A 393 26.58 17.55 26.25
N ASN A 394 27.10 18.73 25.90
CA ASN A 394 28.15 19.42 26.66
C ASN A 394 27.64 20.22 27.87
N GLY A 395 26.34 20.14 28.18
CA GLY A 395 25.74 20.70 29.38
C GLY A 395 25.04 22.05 29.19
N GLU A 396 24.90 22.54 27.96
CA GLU A 396 24.07 23.72 27.69
C GLU A 396 22.57 23.41 27.83
N TYR A 397 21.79 24.42 28.21
CA TYR A 397 20.36 24.26 28.44
C TYR A 397 19.59 24.11 27.12
N GLY A 398 18.85 23.00 26.95
CA GLY A 398 18.17 22.65 25.69
C GLY A 398 17.28 23.75 25.12
N ILE A 399 16.50 24.46 25.96
CA ILE A 399 15.61 25.55 25.51
C ILE A 399 16.42 26.73 24.96
N ALA A 400 17.55 27.07 25.58
CA ALA A 400 18.41 28.16 25.12
C ALA A 400 19.03 27.82 23.76
N VAL A 401 19.51 26.59 23.61
CA VAL A 401 20.05 26.06 22.35
C VAL A 401 18.97 26.03 21.26
N ALA A 402 17.78 25.51 21.55
CA ALA A 402 16.66 25.48 20.60
C ALA A 402 16.29 26.89 20.08
N GLY A 403 16.24 27.89 20.97
CA GLY A 403 15.98 29.27 20.60
C GLY A 403 17.03 29.87 19.65
N GLU A 404 18.30 29.51 19.83
CA GLU A 404 19.39 29.97 18.99
C GLU A 404 19.35 29.39 17.57
N TYR A 405 19.10 28.08 17.46
CA TYR A 405 19.00 27.36 16.19
C TYR A 405 17.61 27.46 15.52
N ARG A 406 16.63 28.07 16.20
CA ARG A 406 15.23 28.18 15.77
C ARG A 406 14.54 26.82 15.60
N ILE A 407 14.83 25.89 16.50
CA ILE A 407 14.10 24.62 16.62
C ILE A 407 12.78 24.92 17.33
N SER A 408 11.66 24.62 16.69
CA SER A 408 10.32 24.96 17.18
C SER A 408 9.36 23.78 17.22
N HIS A 409 9.65 22.70 16.49
CA HIS A 409 8.75 21.57 16.39
C HIS A 409 8.74 20.78 17.72
N PRO A 410 7.56 20.44 18.28
CA PRO A 410 7.47 19.78 19.58
C PRO A 410 8.29 18.49 19.70
N ILE A 411 8.33 17.69 18.64
CA ILE A 411 9.12 16.43 18.60
C ILE A 411 10.63 16.73 18.72
N ALA A 412 11.14 17.66 17.92
CA ALA A 412 12.56 18.01 17.93
C ALA A 412 12.98 18.64 19.28
N LEU A 413 12.12 19.48 19.87
CA LEU A 413 12.31 20.05 21.21
C LEU A 413 12.39 18.96 22.28
N LYS A 414 11.44 18.01 22.27
CA LYS A 414 11.43 16.91 23.24
C LYS A 414 12.67 16.02 23.15
N ILE A 415 13.16 15.75 21.94
CA ILE A 415 14.41 15.00 21.74
C ILE A 415 15.59 15.79 22.32
N LEU A 416 15.67 17.09 22.04
CA LEU A 416 16.73 17.94 22.56
C LEU A 416 16.72 18.03 24.10
N GLU A 417 15.55 18.14 24.72
CA GLU A 417 15.38 18.18 26.18
C GLU A 417 15.75 16.87 26.89
N THR A 418 15.55 15.75 26.20
CA THR A 418 15.82 14.41 26.76
C THR A 418 17.23 13.91 26.44
N MET A 419 18.07 14.71 25.78
CA MET A 419 19.43 14.32 25.45
C MET A 419 20.29 14.10 26.71
N PRO A 420 21.06 13.00 26.77
CA PRO A 420 21.93 12.74 27.90
C PRO A 420 23.08 13.75 27.93
N VAL A 421 23.16 14.51 29.02
CA VAL A 421 24.32 15.37 29.28
C VAL A 421 25.53 14.48 29.53
N ARG A 422 26.59 14.64 28.74
CA ARG A 422 27.89 14.02 29.03
C ARG A 422 28.39 14.65 30.31
N HIS A 423 28.29 13.92 31.42
CA HIS A 423 28.95 14.33 32.64
C HIS A 423 30.44 14.54 32.30
N PRO A 424 31.00 15.72 32.58
CA PRO A 424 32.41 15.94 32.35
C PRO A 424 33.16 14.82 33.10
N PRO A 425 34.18 14.19 32.50
CA PRO A 425 34.90 13.11 33.14
C PRO A 425 35.29 13.57 34.55
N PHE A 426 34.83 12.80 35.55
CA PHE A 426 35.02 13.04 36.98
C PHE A 426 36.53 13.27 37.23
N GLY A 427 36.96 14.53 37.18
CA GLY A 427 38.39 14.86 37.18
C GLY A 427 38.73 16.29 36.75
N GLN A 428 37.96 16.93 35.87
CA GLN A 428 38.26 18.31 35.42
C GLN A 428 37.35 19.40 36.02
N SER A 429 36.17 19.04 36.55
CA SER A 429 35.14 20.01 36.97
C SER A 429 35.46 20.78 38.26
N THR A 430 36.27 20.25 39.19
CA THR A 430 36.47 20.94 40.48
C THR A 430 37.44 22.12 40.43
N ARG A 431 38.24 22.30 39.36
CA ARG A 431 39.16 23.45 39.24
C ARG A 431 38.54 24.66 38.55
N THR A 432 37.78 24.49 37.48
CA THR A 432 37.18 25.61 36.73
C THR A 432 35.86 26.09 37.33
N ALA A 433 35.01 25.20 37.86
CA ALA A 433 33.82 25.62 38.59
C ALA A 433 34.18 26.40 39.88
N ARG A 434 35.27 26.02 40.57
CA ARG A 434 35.79 26.81 41.69
C ARG A 434 36.23 28.21 41.26
N ALA A 435 36.86 28.38 40.10
CA ALA A 435 37.31 29.69 39.63
C ALA A 435 36.14 30.64 39.27
N GLY A 436 35.10 30.12 38.60
CA GLY A 436 33.90 30.90 38.28
C GLY A 436 33.10 31.31 39.53
N ILE A 437 32.93 30.37 40.47
CA ILE A 437 32.29 30.64 41.76
C ILE A 437 33.15 31.63 42.56
N TRP A 438 34.49 31.49 42.61
CA TRP A 438 35.36 32.45 43.30
C TRP A 438 35.28 33.86 42.71
N SER A 439 35.17 34.00 41.38
CA SER A 439 35.00 35.29 40.71
C SER A 439 33.67 35.98 41.08
N GLN A 440 32.56 35.22 41.08
CA GLN A 440 31.25 35.74 41.48
C GLN A 440 31.20 36.08 42.98
N TRP A 441 31.80 35.25 43.84
CA TRP A 441 31.90 35.53 45.27
C TRP A 441 32.81 36.72 45.57
N ASN A 442 33.93 36.90 44.86
CA ASN A 442 34.77 38.09 45.00
C ASN A 442 34.00 39.35 44.58
N THR A 443 33.24 39.29 43.48
CA THR A 443 32.45 40.44 43.02
C THR A 443 31.35 40.80 44.03
N LEU A 444 30.63 39.81 44.55
CA LEU A 444 29.62 40.02 45.61
C LEU A 444 30.25 40.51 46.93
N ALA A 445 31.38 39.95 47.35
CA ALA A 445 32.09 40.36 48.55
C ALA A 445 32.60 41.82 48.42
N PHE A 446 33.16 42.20 47.27
CA PHE A 446 33.61 43.57 47.04
C PHE A 446 32.45 44.57 46.95
N THR A 447 31.29 44.15 46.48
CA THR A 447 30.14 45.07 46.33
C THR A 447 29.37 45.22 47.63
N ILE A 448 29.23 44.16 48.42
CA ILE A 448 28.38 44.14 49.63
C ILE A 448 29.19 44.43 50.90
N LEU A 449 30.39 43.87 51.07
CA LEU A 449 31.13 43.95 52.33
C LEU A 449 32.10 45.14 52.39
N LEU A 450 32.57 45.64 51.25
CA LEU A 450 33.54 46.74 51.22
C LEU A 450 32.96 48.10 51.66
N PRO A 451 31.71 48.48 51.30
CA PRO A 451 31.12 49.74 51.75
C PRO A 451 31.01 49.89 53.29
N PRO A 452 30.48 48.91 54.06
CA PRO A 452 30.40 49.04 55.52
C PRO A 452 31.76 49.02 56.20
N LEU A 453 32.73 48.23 55.70
CA LEU A 453 34.10 48.22 56.23
C LEU A 453 34.81 49.57 56.02
N ARG A 454 34.59 50.23 54.89
CA ARG A 454 35.11 51.58 54.62
C ARG A 454 34.50 52.63 55.54
N MET A 455 33.22 52.49 55.89
CA MET A 455 32.59 53.35 56.90
C MET A 455 33.19 53.14 58.29
N ILE A 456 33.40 51.89 58.71
CA ILE A 456 34.00 51.57 60.00
C ILE A 456 35.45 52.07 60.09
N ALA A 457 36.26 51.87 59.04
CA ALA A 457 37.63 52.36 59.00
C ALA A 457 37.71 53.90 59.07
N ASN A 458 36.81 54.61 58.39
CA ASN A 458 36.73 56.07 58.48
C ASN A 458 36.26 56.55 59.87
N ALA A 459 35.34 55.84 60.51
CA ALA A 459 34.91 56.14 61.87
C ALA A 459 36.05 55.93 62.88
N PHE A 460 36.81 54.84 62.72
CA PHE A 460 37.96 54.52 63.57
C PHE A 460 39.09 55.55 63.41
N TRP A 461 39.43 55.97 62.19
CA TRP A 461 40.42 57.03 61.94
C TRP A 461 40.00 58.38 62.52
N ARG A 462 38.70 58.72 62.51
CA ARG A 462 38.19 59.93 63.16
C ARG A 462 38.28 59.86 64.69
N LEU A 463 38.22 58.66 65.27
CA LEU A 463 38.36 58.43 66.71
C LEU A 463 39.82 58.47 67.18
N MET A 464 40.76 58.02 66.33
CA MET A 464 42.20 58.01 66.61
C MET A 464 42.90 59.32 66.25
N GLY A 465 42.25 60.22 65.50
CA GLY A 465 42.78 61.50 65.05
C GLY A 465 42.46 62.69 65.97
N ARG A 466 42.51 62.50 67.30
CA ARG A 466 42.53 63.58 68.29
C ARG A 466 43.62 63.36 69.31
#